data_AF-A0A973D6Z0-F1
#
_entry.id   AF-A0A973D6Z0-F1
#
_cell.length_a   1.000
_cell.length_b   1.000
_cell.length_c   1.000
_cell.angle_alpha   90.00
_cell.angle_beta   90.00
_cell.angle_gamma   90.00
#
_symmetry.space_group_name_H-M   'P 1'
#
loop_
_entity.id
_entity.type
_entity.pdbx_description
1 polymer ?
#
loop_
_entity_poly.entity_id
_entity_poly.type
_entity_poly.pdbx_seq_one_letter_code
_entity_poly.pdbx_strand_id
1 'polypeptide(L)'
;MAGQFYPLFSVPFVGVSTITVTHNLGRMQVGVIIRVGDEARNDMLVSVAPSVADPRNEVVVVLASSQTGEVLVFDTDYVFANMPSPEDAASIADGGGTDRIACCPFGAKSDSTGKFLIANGKSSDGDDSTKPKTRQPIGITGTLIVLAYKTKEATNTTLMKIHVNGSVEATVPLANINANFGGVETISVSVVAGDYVEIEYDDDDKPGESTMYFIMEPS
;
A
#
# COMPACT_ATOMS: atom_id res chain seq x y z
N MET A 1 17.07 -13.83 5.49
CA MET A 1 16.61 -15.23 5.47
C MET A 1 15.91 -15.45 4.14
N ALA A 2 16.38 -16.37 3.29
CA ALA A 2 15.65 -16.75 2.09
C ALA A 2 14.48 -17.64 2.53
N GLY A 3 13.28 -17.04 2.66
CA GLY A 3 12.06 -17.82 2.86
C GLY A 3 11.88 -18.76 1.67
N GLN A 4 11.50 -20.01 1.92
CA GLN A 4 11.09 -20.92 0.85
C GLN A 4 9.77 -20.40 0.28
N PHE A 5 9.82 -19.75 -0.87
CA PHE A 5 8.62 -19.38 -1.62
C PHE A 5 8.19 -20.59 -2.46
N TYR A 6 7.00 -21.12 -2.18
CA TYR A 6 6.39 -22.16 -2.99
C TYR A 6 5.58 -21.53 -4.12
N PRO A 7 5.78 -21.93 -5.39
CA PRO A 7 4.93 -21.45 -6.48
C PRO A 7 3.50 -21.93 -6.24
N LEU A 8 2.53 -21.02 -6.34
CA LEU A 8 1.11 -21.34 -6.26
C LEU A 8 0.69 -22.19 -7.47
N PHE A 9 1.21 -21.86 -8.65
CA PHE A 9 1.06 -22.64 -9.87
C PHE A 9 2.11 -22.20 -10.91
N SER A 10 2.23 -22.97 -12.00
CA SER A 10 3.10 -22.67 -13.13
C SER A 10 2.33 -22.65 -14.46
N VAL A 11 2.75 -21.80 -15.38
CA VAL A 11 2.17 -21.68 -16.72
C VAL A 11 3.27 -21.81 -17.77
N PRO A 12 3.22 -22.81 -18.66
CA PRO A 12 4.19 -22.95 -19.73
C PRO A 12 3.99 -21.87 -20.80
N PHE A 13 5.07 -21.44 -21.43
CA PHE A 13 5.07 -20.54 -22.57
C PHE A 13 6.04 -21.03 -23.65
N VAL A 14 5.75 -20.75 -24.92
CA VAL A 14 6.53 -21.24 -26.07
C VAL A 14 6.71 -20.13 -27.10
N GLY A 15 7.96 -19.68 -27.30
CA GLY A 15 8.32 -18.76 -28.38
C GLY A 15 7.64 -17.38 -28.32
N VAL A 16 7.26 -16.91 -27.14
CA VAL A 16 6.55 -15.64 -26.94
C VAL A 16 7.33 -14.68 -26.06
N SER A 17 7.16 -13.38 -26.31
CA SER A 17 7.72 -12.29 -25.51
C SER A 17 6.68 -11.62 -24.61
N THR A 18 5.41 -11.98 -24.73
CA THR A 18 4.32 -11.49 -23.88
C THR A 18 3.40 -12.65 -23.54
N ILE A 19 3.10 -12.81 -22.25
CA ILE A 19 2.32 -13.92 -21.71
C ILE A 19 1.26 -13.32 -20.80
N THR A 20 -0.01 -13.61 -21.07
CA THR A 20 -1.08 -13.33 -20.12
C THR A 20 -1.31 -14.58 -19.28
N VAL A 21 -1.17 -14.44 -17.97
CA VAL A 21 -1.35 -15.51 -17.00
C VAL A 21 -2.62 -15.25 -16.20
N THR A 22 -3.61 -16.13 -16.34
CA THR A 22 -4.83 -16.13 -15.53
C THR A 22 -4.57 -16.91 -14.23
N HIS A 23 -4.50 -16.20 -13.11
CA HIS A 23 -4.19 -16.74 -11.78
C HIS A 23 -5.42 -16.94 -10.88
N ASN A 24 -6.54 -16.22 -11.12
CA ASN A 24 -7.80 -16.34 -10.35
C ASN A 24 -7.64 -16.19 -8.83
N LEU A 25 -6.64 -15.42 -8.38
CA LEU A 25 -6.39 -15.21 -6.95
C LEU A 25 -7.23 -14.07 -6.35
N GLY A 26 -7.93 -13.28 -7.18
CA GLY A 26 -8.68 -12.11 -6.74
C GLY A 26 -7.81 -10.97 -6.21
N ARG A 27 -6.52 -10.94 -6.55
CA ARG A 27 -5.50 -9.99 -6.09
C ARG A 27 -4.97 -9.17 -7.25
N MET A 28 -4.65 -7.90 -7.03
CA MET A 28 -3.98 -7.06 -8.04
C MET A 28 -2.47 -7.30 -8.12
N GLN A 29 -1.90 -8.08 -7.21
CA GLN A 29 -0.46 -8.26 -7.07
C GLN A 29 -0.14 -9.75 -6.91
N VAL A 30 0.84 -10.22 -7.68
CA VAL A 30 1.37 -11.58 -7.65
C VAL A 30 2.87 -11.52 -7.93
N GLY A 31 3.63 -12.41 -7.29
CA GLY A 31 5.05 -12.57 -7.56
C GLY A 31 5.23 -13.45 -8.81
N VAL A 32 6.20 -13.14 -9.64
CA VAL A 32 6.48 -13.92 -10.86
C VAL A 32 7.98 -14.24 -10.94
N ILE A 33 8.30 -15.50 -11.22
CA ILE A 33 9.64 -15.96 -11.61
C ILE A 33 9.53 -16.63 -12.97
N ILE A 34 10.51 -16.36 -13.83
CA ILE A 34 10.63 -17.07 -15.11
C ILE A 34 11.60 -18.22 -14.92
N ARG A 35 11.23 -19.42 -15.39
CA ARG A 35 12.12 -20.57 -15.43
C ARG A 35 12.26 -21.09 -16.85
N VAL A 36 13.49 -21.34 -17.27
CA VAL A 36 13.83 -21.94 -18.57
C VAL A 36 14.68 -23.17 -18.30
N GLY A 37 14.14 -24.36 -18.59
CA GLY A 37 14.75 -25.62 -18.14
C GLY A 37 14.73 -25.69 -16.60
N ASP A 38 15.91 -25.84 -15.99
CA ASP A 38 16.05 -25.92 -14.52
C ASP A 38 16.55 -24.62 -13.89
N GLU A 39 16.70 -23.55 -14.67
CA GLU A 39 17.25 -22.28 -14.21
C GLU A 39 16.17 -21.20 -14.07
N ALA A 40 16.19 -20.48 -12.95
CA ALA A 40 15.44 -19.26 -12.78
C ALA A 40 16.11 -18.12 -13.56
N ARG A 41 15.37 -17.49 -14.46
CA ARG A 41 15.82 -16.48 -15.41
C ARG A 41 15.11 -15.14 -15.21
N ASN A 42 15.26 -14.58 -14.01
CA ASN A 42 14.71 -13.26 -13.69
C ASN A 42 15.29 -12.14 -14.57
N ASP A 43 16.48 -12.36 -15.14
CA ASP A 43 17.09 -11.48 -16.14
C ASP A 43 16.25 -11.33 -17.42
N MET A 44 15.36 -12.27 -17.70
CA MET A 44 14.48 -12.20 -18.86
C MET A 44 13.22 -11.38 -18.63
N LEU A 45 12.88 -11.06 -17.39
CA LEU A 45 11.66 -10.35 -17.03
C LEU A 45 11.82 -8.85 -17.31
N VAL A 46 11.03 -8.31 -18.24
CA VAL A 46 11.01 -6.87 -18.54
C VAL A 46 10.00 -6.15 -17.65
N SER A 47 8.79 -6.70 -17.57
CA SER A 47 7.73 -6.15 -16.72
C SER A 47 6.69 -7.20 -16.35
N VAL A 48 5.99 -6.92 -15.25
CA VAL A 48 4.85 -7.67 -14.74
C VAL A 48 3.80 -6.64 -14.34
N ALA A 49 2.62 -6.70 -14.95
CA ALA A 49 1.54 -5.75 -14.68
C ALA A 49 0.17 -6.46 -14.72
N PRO A 50 -0.82 -6.03 -13.93
CA PRO A 50 -2.19 -6.52 -14.08
C PRO A 50 -2.70 -6.37 -15.51
N SER A 51 -3.52 -7.33 -15.98
CA SER A 51 -4.17 -7.21 -17.29
C SER A 51 -5.21 -6.10 -17.28
N VAL A 52 -5.41 -5.44 -18.42
CA VAL A 52 -6.45 -4.41 -18.57
C VAL A 52 -7.85 -5.04 -18.58
N ALA A 53 -7.96 -6.31 -19.02
CA ALA A 53 -9.24 -7.00 -19.15
C ALA A 53 -9.76 -7.55 -17.81
N ASP A 54 -8.87 -8.09 -16.98
CA ASP A 54 -9.19 -8.61 -15.65
C ASP A 54 -8.01 -8.41 -14.67
N PRO A 55 -7.83 -7.18 -14.13
CA PRO A 55 -6.67 -6.83 -13.32
C PRO A 55 -6.56 -7.54 -11.97
N ARG A 56 -7.58 -8.31 -11.55
CA ARG A 56 -7.56 -9.06 -10.28
C ARG A 56 -7.30 -10.55 -10.46
N ASN A 57 -7.46 -11.06 -11.67
CA ASN A 57 -7.32 -12.48 -11.95
C ASN A 57 -6.30 -12.75 -13.06
N GLU A 58 -5.78 -11.72 -13.72
CA GLU A 58 -4.80 -11.83 -14.79
C GLU A 58 -3.61 -10.90 -14.61
N VAL A 59 -2.43 -11.41 -14.95
CA VAL A 59 -1.19 -10.66 -15.03
C VAL A 59 -0.57 -10.81 -16.41
N VAL A 60 -0.06 -9.71 -16.95
CA VAL A 60 0.69 -9.65 -18.20
C VAL A 60 2.18 -9.62 -17.87
N VAL A 61 2.90 -10.60 -18.38
CA VAL A 61 4.34 -10.79 -18.20
C VAL A 61 5.02 -10.51 -19.54
N VAL A 62 5.91 -9.53 -19.56
CA VAL A 62 6.69 -9.16 -20.75
C VAL A 62 8.13 -9.64 -20.57
N LEU A 63 8.64 -10.34 -21.57
CA LEU A 63 9.98 -10.92 -21.59
C LEU A 63 10.89 -10.20 -22.58
N ALA A 64 12.19 -10.16 -22.27
CA ALA A 64 13.21 -9.52 -23.10
C ALA A 64 13.50 -10.28 -24.41
N SER A 65 13.12 -11.56 -24.48
CA SER A 65 13.34 -12.42 -25.65
C SER A 65 12.26 -13.49 -25.76
N SER A 66 11.98 -13.94 -27.00
CA SER A 66 11.09 -15.07 -27.26
C SER A 66 11.81 -16.38 -26.95
N GLN A 67 11.45 -17.02 -25.84
CA GLN A 67 11.95 -18.33 -25.46
C GLN A 67 10.81 -19.26 -25.07
N THR A 68 11.15 -20.48 -24.66
CA THR A 68 10.23 -21.49 -24.14
C THR A 68 10.59 -21.80 -22.70
N GLY A 69 9.61 -21.82 -21.81
CA GLY A 69 9.83 -22.02 -20.38
C GLY A 69 8.51 -22.08 -19.61
N GLU A 70 8.57 -21.76 -18.32
CA GLU A 70 7.41 -21.61 -17.46
C GLU A 70 7.45 -20.31 -16.65
N VAL A 71 6.28 -19.72 -16.44
CA VAL A 71 6.04 -18.63 -15.51
C VAL A 71 5.59 -19.26 -14.20
N LEU A 72 6.36 -19.08 -13.14
CA LEU A 72 6.01 -19.49 -11.78
C LEU A 72 5.35 -18.30 -11.07
N VAL A 73 4.14 -18.50 -10.55
CA VAL A 73 3.39 -17.46 -9.84
C VAL A 73 3.44 -17.72 -8.34
N PHE A 74 3.72 -16.69 -7.56
CA PHE A 74 3.83 -16.73 -6.10
C PHE A 74 2.83 -15.77 -5.48
N ASP A 75 2.39 -16.08 -4.27
CA ASP A 75 1.74 -15.06 -3.44
C ASP A 75 2.81 -14.06 -3.03
N THR A 76 2.54 -12.77 -3.23
CA THR A 76 3.43 -11.71 -2.77
C THR A 76 2.60 -10.65 -2.07
N ASP A 77 3.05 -10.26 -0.89
CA ASP A 77 2.52 -9.11 -0.17
C ASP A 77 3.27 -7.81 -0.57
N TYR A 78 4.04 -7.85 -1.66
CA TYR A 78 4.93 -6.77 -2.10
C TYR A 78 4.20 -5.75 -3.00
N VAL A 79 4.18 -4.49 -2.56
CA VAL A 79 3.50 -3.36 -3.24
C VAL A 79 4.45 -2.67 -4.26
N PHE A 80 3.93 -2.29 -5.43
CA PHE A 80 4.71 -1.71 -6.55
C PHE A 80 5.42 -0.37 -6.25
N ALA A 81 6.56 -0.20 -6.93
CA ALA A 81 7.47 0.96 -6.95
C ALA A 81 6.92 2.28 -7.55
N ASN A 82 5.64 2.34 -7.90
CA ASN A 82 4.97 3.59 -8.34
C ASN A 82 4.07 4.20 -7.25
N MET A 83 4.00 3.60 -6.07
CA MET A 83 3.79 4.41 -4.87
C MET A 83 5.09 5.17 -4.65
N PRO A 84 5.08 6.46 -4.23
CA PRO A 84 6.31 7.15 -3.86
C PRO A 84 7.07 6.20 -2.94
N SER A 85 8.27 5.82 -3.38
CA SER A 85 9.11 5.00 -2.53
C SER A 85 9.26 5.74 -1.20
N PRO A 86 9.47 5.05 -0.07
CA PRO A 86 9.81 5.75 1.18
C PRO A 86 10.94 6.77 0.96
N GLU A 87 11.84 6.52 -0.01
CA GLU A 87 12.94 7.39 -0.45
C GLU A 87 12.47 8.62 -1.27
N ASP A 88 11.39 8.52 -2.05
CA ASP A 88 10.76 9.66 -2.77
C ASP A 88 9.77 10.44 -1.90
N ALA A 89 9.17 9.78 -0.90
CA ALA A 89 8.45 10.46 0.17
C ALA A 89 9.42 11.22 1.09
N ALA A 90 10.63 10.67 1.29
CA ALA A 90 11.74 11.35 1.97
C ALA A 90 12.31 12.52 1.17
N SER A 91 12.33 12.47 -0.17
CA SER A 91 12.89 13.56 -0.98
C SER A 91 12.01 14.83 -1.01
N ILE A 92 10.72 14.71 -0.65
CA ILE A 92 9.84 15.86 -0.37
C ILE A 92 10.13 16.43 1.05
N ALA A 93 10.76 15.65 1.93
CA ALA A 93 11.28 16.05 3.23
C ALA A 93 12.81 16.22 3.18
N ASP A 94 13.28 17.07 2.26
CA ASP A 94 14.71 17.29 1.99
C ASP A 94 15.47 17.71 3.26
N GLY A 95 16.21 16.76 3.86
CA GLY A 95 16.89 17.00 5.14
C GLY A 95 17.69 15.85 5.75
N GLY A 96 18.16 14.87 4.97
CA GLY A 96 19.28 13.97 5.36
C GLY A 96 19.13 13.15 6.65
N GLY A 97 18.56 11.95 6.54
CA GLY A 97 18.65 10.91 7.58
C GLY A 97 18.31 9.55 7.00
N THR A 98 19.19 8.56 7.17
CA THR A 98 19.04 7.18 6.68
C THR A 98 18.07 6.34 7.50
N ASP A 99 16.98 6.93 7.99
CA ASP A 99 16.05 6.26 8.87
C ASP A 99 14.89 5.66 8.08
N ARG A 100 14.63 4.37 8.34
CA ARG A 100 13.67 3.56 7.60
C ARG A 100 12.27 4.17 7.77
N ILE A 101 11.82 4.91 6.76
CA ILE A 101 10.45 5.41 6.72
C ILE A 101 9.49 4.22 6.65
N ALA A 102 8.72 4.02 7.71
CA ALA A 102 7.64 3.04 7.73
C ALA A 102 6.34 3.72 7.28
N CYS A 103 5.65 3.10 6.31
CA CYS A 103 4.38 3.58 5.79
C CYS A 103 3.19 2.85 6.42
N CYS A 104 2.18 3.60 6.88
CA CYS A 104 0.94 3.04 7.42
C CYS A 104 -0.25 3.39 6.50
N PRO A 105 -0.71 2.48 5.62
CA PRO A 105 -1.72 2.81 4.62
C PRO A 105 -3.16 2.73 5.14
N PHE A 106 -3.98 3.70 4.75
CA PHE A 106 -5.42 3.77 4.96
C PHE A 106 -6.13 4.15 3.66
N GLY A 107 -7.42 3.82 3.53
CA GLY A 107 -8.24 4.14 2.38
C GLY A 107 -9.73 4.21 2.72
N ALA A 108 -10.50 4.98 1.95
CA ALA A 108 -11.94 5.09 2.13
C ALA A 108 -12.69 4.27 1.09
N LYS A 109 -13.71 3.53 1.57
CA LYS A 109 -14.68 2.75 0.76
C LYS A 109 -14.04 1.69 -0.16
N SER A 110 -13.90 0.47 0.38
CA SER A 110 -13.65 -0.80 -0.33
C SER A 110 -12.60 -0.82 -1.46
N ASP A 111 -11.60 0.05 -1.44
CA ASP A 111 -10.54 0.10 -2.47
C ASP A 111 -9.58 -1.11 -2.44
N SER A 112 -9.78 -2.03 -1.49
CA SER A 112 -9.05 -3.29 -1.32
C SER A 112 -7.52 -3.16 -1.13
N THR A 113 -7.01 -1.94 -1.03
CA THR A 113 -5.57 -1.63 -1.07
C THR A 113 -5.07 -1.04 0.26
N GLY A 114 -5.95 -0.49 1.11
CA GLY A 114 -5.60 0.07 2.43
C GLY A 114 -6.57 -0.29 3.57
N LYS A 115 -6.25 0.17 4.80
CA LYS A 115 -7.14 0.06 5.97
C LYS A 115 -8.29 1.06 5.88
N PHE A 116 -9.52 0.71 6.24
CA PHE A 116 -10.66 1.64 6.17
C PHE A 116 -10.50 2.87 7.06
N LEU A 117 -10.74 4.05 6.49
CA LEU A 117 -11.00 5.28 7.23
C LEU A 117 -12.33 5.18 7.98
N ILE A 118 -12.33 5.67 9.22
CA ILE A 118 -13.49 5.64 10.11
C ILE A 118 -14.18 7.02 10.11
N ALA A 119 -15.50 7.06 10.16
CA ALA A 119 -16.24 8.32 10.32
C ALA A 119 -16.24 8.78 11.80
N ASN A 120 -16.32 10.07 12.05
CA ASN A 120 -16.22 10.63 13.40
C ASN A 120 -17.22 10.03 14.39
N GLY A 121 -16.71 9.63 15.55
CA GLY A 121 -17.50 9.00 16.61
C GLY A 121 -18.03 7.62 16.23
N LYS A 122 -17.63 7.08 15.07
CA LYS A 122 -17.81 5.67 14.69
C LYS A 122 -16.58 4.84 15.06
N SER A 123 -15.45 5.47 15.43
CA SER A 123 -14.44 4.80 16.24
C SER A 123 -14.94 4.70 17.68
N SER A 124 -16.02 3.93 17.88
CA SER A 124 -16.29 3.44 19.22
C SER A 124 -15.40 2.21 19.40
N ASP A 125 -14.55 2.21 20.42
CA ASP A 125 -13.62 1.10 20.72
C ASP A 125 -14.31 -0.28 20.79
N GLY A 126 -15.65 -0.31 20.87
CA GLY A 126 -16.48 -1.51 20.80
C GLY A 126 -16.85 -2.02 19.40
N ASP A 127 -16.89 -1.16 18.36
CA ASP A 127 -17.34 -1.59 17.02
C ASP A 127 -16.22 -2.17 16.14
N ASP A 128 -14.95 -1.90 16.45
CA ASP A 128 -13.88 -2.35 15.55
C ASP A 128 -12.49 -2.61 16.11
N SER A 129 -12.31 -2.63 17.43
CA SER A 129 -10.98 -2.88 18.04
C SER A 129 -10.33 -4.22 17.74
N THR A 130 -11.09 -5.12 17.11
CA THR A 130 -10.66 -6.45 16.70
C THR A 130 -10.61 -6.65 15.18
N LYS A 131 -11.07 -5.72 14.33
CA LYS A 131 -10.97 -5.90 12.88
C LYS A 131 -9.67 -5.27 12.39
N PRO A 132 -8.73 -6.08 11.87
CA PRO A 132 -7.49 -5.57 11.29
C PRO A 132 -7.72 -4.69 10.06
N LYS A 133 -8.97 -4.45 9.64
CA LYS A 133 -9.29 -3.68 8.45
C LYS A 133 -9.24 -2.18 8.68
N THR A 134 -9.36 -1.67 9.90
CA THR A 134 -9.36 -0.22 10.21
C THR A 134 -8.09 0.23 10.95
N ARG A 135 -7.34 -0.73 11.52
CA ARG A 135 -6.14 -0.48 12.33
C ARG A 135 -4.87 -0.88 11.62
N GLN A 136 -3.83 -0.08 11.77
CA GLN A 136 -2.47 -0.44 11.37
C GLN A 136 -1.62 -0.71 12.62
N PRO A 137 -1.07 -1.93 12.80
CA PRO A 137 -0.13 -2.19 13.88
C PRO A 137 1.21 -1.50 13.62
N ILE A 138 1.80 -0.94 14.67
CA ILE A 138 3.12 -0.33 14.69
C ILE A 138 4.16 -1.40 15.03
N GLY A 139 5.07 -1.67 14.10
CA GLY A 139 6.11 -2.68 14.27
C GLY A 139 7.40 -2.16 14.93
N ILE A 140 7.60 -0.84 14.95
CA ILE A 140 8.83 -0.18 15.41
C ILE A 140 8.44 1.11 16.14
N THR A 141 9.08 1.39 17.28
CA THR A 141 8.89 2.64 18.04
C THR A 141 9.42 3.84 17.26
N GLY A 142 8.71 4.96 17.32
CA GLY A 142 9.10 6.18 16.62
C GLY A 142 8.06 7.29 16.73
N THR A 143 8.11 8.24 15.81
CA THR A 143 7.15 9.34 15.68
C THR A 143 6.56 9.36 14.28
N LEU A 144 5.24 9.41 14.16
CA LEU A 144 4.55 9.73 12.91
C LEU A 144 4.75 11.22 12.65
N ILE A 145 5.38 11.56 11.53
CA ILE A 145 5.81 12.93 11.19
C ILE A 145 5.05 13.54 10.02
N VAL A 146 4.49 12.73 9.12
CA VAL A 146 3.70 13.22 7.98
C VAL A 146 2.49 12.35 7.74
N LEU A 147 1.37 12.97 7.39
CA LEU A 147 0.20 12.36 6.77
C LEU A 147 0.18 12.74 5.28
N ALA A 148 0.54 11.80 4.42
CA ALA A 148 0.43 11.96 2.96
C ALA A 148 -0.88 11.36 2.46
N TYR A 149 -1.56 12.01 1.53
CA TYR A 149 -2.87 11.55 1.08
C TYR A 149 -3.18 11.90 -0.37
N LYS A 150 -4.05 11.10 -0.98
CA LYS A 150 -4.75 11.41 -2.22
C LYS A 150 -6.23 11.19 -1.98
N THR A 151 -7.05 12.19 -2.25
CA THR A 151 -8.48 12.09 -2.01
C THR A 151 -9.28 12.77 -3.10
N LYS A 152 -10.52 12.32 -3.30
CA LYS A 152 -11.42 12.89 -4.31
C LYS A 152 -11.63 14.39 -4.10
N GLU A 153 -11.84 14.79 -2.85
CA GLU A 153 -11.98 16.17 -2.42
C GLU A 153 -11.57 16.32 -0.96
N ALA A 154 -10.97 17.45 -0.62
CA ALA A 154 -10.79 17.88 0.75
C ALA A 154 -10.76 19.40 0.80
N THR A 155 -11.19 19.95 1.91
CA THR A 155 -11.08 21.36 2.25
C THR A 155 -10.33 21.52 3.57
N ASN A 156 -9.95 22.74 3.91
CA ASN A 156 -9.42 23.09 5.24
C ASN A 156 -10.39 22.86 6.41
N THR A 157 -11.65 22.49 6.12
CA THR A 157 -12.64 22.04 7.10
C THR A 157 -12.73 20.51 7.19
N THR A 158 -12.13 19.77 6.25
CA THR A 158 -11.96 18.32 6.34
C THR A 158 -10.92 17.99 7.41
N LEU A 159 -11.39 17.56 8.58
CA LEU A 159 -10.53 17.21 9.72
C LEU A 159 -10.27 15.70 9.78
N MET A 160 -9.00 15.34 9.94
CA MET A 160 -8.54 13.98 10.18
C MET A 160 -8.04 13.84 11.61
N LYS A 161 -8.54 12.86 12.35
CA LYS A 161 -8.09 12.51 13.70
C LYS A 161 -7.22 11.27 13.65
N ILE A 162 -6.11 11.33 14.34
CA ILE A 162 -5.15 10.24 14.45
C ILE A 162 -5.35 9.63 15.83
N HIS A 163 -5.71 8.35 15.86
CA HIS A 163 -5.85 7.62 17.11
C HIS A 163 -4.65 6.70 17.32
N VAL A 164 -4.17 6.61 18.56
CA VAL A 164 -3.22 5.60 19.03
C VAL A 164 -3.91 4.82 20.14
N ASN A 165 -4.09 3.51 19.93
CA ASN A 165 -4.79 2.62 20.87
C ASN A 165 -6.17 3.15 21.31
N GLY A 166 -6.90 3.77 20.39
CA GLY A 166 -8.24 4.35 20.62
C GLY A 166 -8.25 5.80 21.10
N SER A 167 -7.13 6.32 21.64
CA SER A 167 -7.03 7.71 22.09
C SER A 167 -6.67 8.65 20.94
N VAL A 168 -7.38 9.77 20.81
CA VAL A 168 -7.05 10.81 19.81
C VAL A 168 -5.78 11.53 20.23
N GLU A 169 -4.71 11.35 19.46
CA GLU A 169 -3.40 11.98 19.70
C GLU A 169 -3.20 13.25 18.86
N ALA A 170 -3.83 13.33 17.69
CA ALA A 170 -3.76 14.51 16.84
C ALA A 170 -5.03 14.73 16.03
N THR A 171 -5.28 15.99 15.65
CA THR A 171 -6.32 16.39 14.70
C THR A 171 -5.70 17.33 13.68
N VAL A 172 -5.91 17.03 12.40
CA VAL A 172 -5.20 17.64 11.28
C VAL A 172 -6.21 18.09 10.22
N PRO A 173 -6.30 19.40 9.91
CA PRO A 173 -7.06 19.85 8.76
C PRO A 173 -6.30 19.50 7.47
N LEU A 174 -7.01 19.00 6.47
CA LEU A 174 -6.42 18.76 5.15
C LEU A 174 -6.32 20.06 4.35
N ALA A 175 -5.28 20.22 3.55
CA ALA A 175 -5.25 21.27 2.54
C ALA A 175 -6.38 21.11 1.51
N ASN A 176 -6.82 22.25 0.94
CA ASN A 176 -7.80 22.27 -0.14
C ASN A 176 -7.26 21.54 -1.38
N ILE A 177 -7.77 20.34 -1.67
CA ILE A 177 -7.34 19.54 -2.82
C ILE A 177 -8.52 18.88 -3.54
N ASN A 178 -8.26 18.42 -4.77
CA ASN A 178 -9.19 17.61 -5.55
C ASN A 178 -8.49 16.32 -6.03
N ALA A 179 -9.26 15.43 -6.66
CA ALA A 179 -8.82 14.11 -7.12
C ALA A 179 -7.54 14.07 -7.98
N ASN A 180 -7.13 15.19 -8.58
CA ASN A 180 -5.94 15.26 -9.43
C ASN A 180 -4.63 15.47 -8.65
N PHE A 181 -4.70 15.87 -7.38
CA PHE A 181 -3.54 16.21 -6.57
C PHE A 181 -3.46 15.35 -5.30
N GLY A 182 -2.24 15.15 -4.81
CA GLY A 182 -2.00 14.65 -3.46
C GLY A 182 -1.75 15.81 -2.50
N GLY A 183 -1.93 15.56 -1.21
CA GLY A 183 -1.59 16.48 -0.14
C GLY A 183 -0.65 15.84 0.88
N VAL A 184 -0.02 16.68 1.68
CA VAL A 184 0.86 16.28 2.79
C VAL A 184 0.62 17.23 3.95
N GLU A 185 0.44 16.68 5.14
CA GLU A 185 0.34 17.44 6.38
C GLU A 185 1.43 16.99 7.35
N THR A 186 2.09 17.96 7.99
CA THR A 186 3.06 17.66 9.05
C THR A 186 2.31 17.34 10.34
N ILE A 187 2.73 16.27 11.01
CA ILE A 187 2.17 15.78 12.27
C ILE A 187 3.30 15.46 13.24
N SER A 188 2.95 15.17 14.50
CA SER A 188 3.91 14.74 15.51
C SER A 188 3.20 13.84 16.53
N VAL A 189 3.09 12.56 16.21
CA VAL A 189 2.43 11.56 17.07
C VAL A 189 3.41 10.46 17.43
N SER A 190 3.77 10.37 18.71
CA SER A 190 4.66 9.31 19.20
C SER A 190 3.93 7.97 19.27
N VAL A 191 4.60 6.91 18.84
CA VAL A 191 4.09 5.53 18.83
C VAL A 191 5.16 4.56 19.31
N VAL A 192 4.76 3.50 19.99
CA VAL A 192 5.64 2.39 20.39
C VAL A 192 5.34 1.12 19.59
N ALA A 193 6.34 0.27 19.44
CA ALA A 193 6.14 -1.05 18.86
C ALA A 193 5.06 -1.82 19.63
N GLY A 194 4.03 -2.30 18.92
CA GLY A 194 2.85 -2.94 19.49
C GLY A 194 1.60 -2.05 19.53
N ASP A 195 1.73 -0.73 19.31
CA ASP A 195 0.59 0.17 19.21
C ASP A 195 -0.26 -0.12 17.96
N TYR A 196 -1.51 0.31 18.00
CA TYR A 196 -2.39 0.35 16.85
C TYR A 196 -2.77 1.78 16.52
N VAL A 197 -2.61 2.15 15.24
CA VAL A 197 -2.98 3.48 14.75
C VAL A 197 -4.20 3.41 13.84
N GLU A 198 -5.05 4.43 13.94
CA GLU A 198 -6.26 4.61 13.13
C GLU A 198 -6.34 6.05 12.61
N ILE A 199 -7.05 6.21 11.51
CA ILE A 199 -7.42 7.52 10.97
C ILE A 199 -8.95 7.62 10.93
N GLU A 200 -9.47 8.65 11.57
CA GLU A 200 -10.87 9.01 11.58
C GLU A 200 -11.08 10.35 10.84
N TYR A 201 -12.17 10.53 10.11
CA TYR A 201 -12.54 11.80 9.46
C TYR A 201 -13.82 12.37 10.08
N ASP A 202 -13.98 13.69 10.11
CA ASP A 202 -15.24 14.32 10.55
C ASP A 202 -16.41 14.04 9.59
N ASP A 203 -17.51 13.49 10.12
CA ASP A 203 -18.61 12.92 9.33
C ASP A 203 -19.31 13.95 8.42
N ASP A 204 -19.28 15.23 8.83
CA ASP A 204 -19.87 16.34 8.06
C ASP A 204 -19.05 16.72 6.81
N ASP A 205 -17.78 16.31 6.72
CA ASP A 205 -16.87 16.65 5.63
C ASP A 205 -16.06 15.42 5.19
N LYS A 206 -16.75 14.48 4.55
CA LYS A 206 -16.17 13.21 4.12
C LYS A 206 -15.17 13.40 2.97
N PRO A 207 -13.91 12.90 3.08
CA PRO A 207 -12.91 13.06 2.03
C PRO A 207 -13.23 12.32 0.70
N GLY A 208 -14.21 11.41 0.71
CA GLY A 208 -14.64 10.67 -0.48
C GLY A 208 -13.88 9.37 -0.67
N GLU A 209 -13.48 9.05 -1.90
CA GLU A 209 -12.51 7.97 -2.20
C GLU A 209 -11.11 8.50 -1.91
N SER A 210 -10.38 7.82 -1.04
CA SER A 210 -9.11 8.34 -0.53
C SER A 210 -8.12 7.23 -0.25
N THR A 211 -6.84 7.55 -0.34
CA THR A 211 -5.73 6.75 0.18
C THR A 211 -4.83 7.66 1.01
N MET A 212 -4.41 7.21 2.19
CA MET A 212 -3.61 7.97 3.14
C MET A 212 -2.46 7.13 3.68
N TYR A 213 -1.35 7.77 3.99
CA TYR A 213 -0.14 7.13 4.51
C TYR A 213 0.42 7.96 5.64
N PHE A 214 0.72 7.32 6.77
CA PHE A 214 1.67 7.93 7.72
C PHE A 214 3.10 7.63 7.31
N ILE A 215 3.94 8.65 7.40
CA ILE A 215 5.40 8.55 7.35
C ILE A 215 5.89 8.61 8.79
N MET A 216 6.69 7.63 9.18
CA MET A 216 7.24 7.50 10.53
C MET A 216 8.76 7.68 10.52
N GLU A 217 9.27 8.40 11.51
CA GLU A 217 10.68 8.47 11.87
C GLU A 217 10.94 7.54 13.09
N PRO A 218 11.69 6.43 12.91
CA PRO A 218 12.06 5.53 14.00
C PRO A 218 12.91 6.20 15.09
N SER A 219 12.78 5.73 16.34
CA SER A 219 13.58 6.18 17.50
C SER A 219 14.38 5.07 18.15
#